data_AF-A0A060S1Y7-F1
#
_entry.id   AF-A0A060S1Y7-F1
#
_cell.length_a   1.000
_cell.length_b   1.000
_cell.length_c   1.000
_cell.angle_alpha   90.00
_cell.angle_beta   90.00
_cell.angle_gamma   90.00
#
_symmetry.space_group_name_H-M   'P 1'
#
loop_
_entity.id
_entity.type
_entity.pdbx_description
1 polymer ?
#
loop_
_entity_poly.entity_id
_entity_poly.type
_entity_poly.pdbx_seq_one_letter_code
_entity_poly.pdbx_strand_id
1 'polypeptide(L)'
;MVKFAPTLVLALTAIAVNAVPFEKRIAQTIADSTQKWVAACNKAGGGEKCSDISVTAFSTLLAAAGPCDQQNSADAMIDLAKQLNNDPDMIKFAQIFAQQPRNTPTSESVPYCQQAPKNAELNGLFQCQFQGAKQDTFVGGVKVGSPGTIPFGQTTPLSPPGSCPANPSGPIPDGQQLVDITQDPGLANVKSGSGSAAPPASSAPAAPSAPVASSSAVAVSSAAPSTASSSAAAASTATCAPKTRKRGAMKKRIAQDTVAAATPWEDACNKAGGGQQCNPIAVTAFGTLLAAADPCAQQDSADAMIDLAKQLNNDPDMIRLAQIFAQQPRNSPTSQAVPYCQKAPKNAELQGLFQCQFQGASQDTFVGGLKVGSPGTIPFGLSAPVSPPGSCPANPSGPIPDGQQLVDITQQPKAGGSSGAAPSASSPAPPASSPADGSDDSEDGSADCE
;
A
#
# COMPACT_ATOMS: atom_id res chain seq x y z
N MET A 1 35.24 15.41 62.23
CA MET A 1 34.98 13.97 61.97
C MET A 1 33.47 13.91 61.76
N VAL A 2 32.92 13.75 60.55
CA VAL A 2 32.88 12.55 59.70
C VAL A 2 32.67 13.01 58.24
N LYS A 3 33.39 12.43 57.27
CA LYS A 3 33.23 12.69 55.83
C LYS A 3 32.40 11.57 55.22
N PHE A 4 31.31 11.89 54.53
CA PHE A 4 30.59 10.96 53.66
C PHE A 4 30.77 11.40 52.20
N ALA A 5 31.32 10.50 51.38
CA ALA A 5 31.41 10.64 49.93
C ALA A 5 30.29 9.80 49.29
N PRO A 6 29.57 10.30 48.27
CA PRO A 6 28.69 9.46 47.46
C PRO A 6 29.40 9.09 46.16
N THR A 7 29.83 7.84 46.06
CA THR A 7 30.25 7.20 44.81
C THR A 7 28.98 6.70 44.12
N LEU A 8 28.48 7.44 43.12
CA LEU A 8 27.36 7.02 42.28
C LEU A 8 27.90 6.13 41.14
N VAL A 9 27.70 4.82 41.27
CA VAL A 9 28.00 3.82 40.23
C VAL A 9 26.78 3.71 39.32
N LEU A 10 26.86 4.30 38.12
CA LEU A 10 25.86 4.13 37.06
C LEU A 10 26.20 2.87 36.25
N ALA A 11 25.44 1.79 36.48
CA ALA A 11 25.51 0.58 35.67
C ALA A 11 24.68 0.76 34.39
N LEU A 12 25.35 1.03 33.25
CA LEU A 12 24.74 0.88 31.92
C LEU A 12 24.62 -0.61 31.59
N THR A 13 23.45 -1.20 31.81
CA THR A 13 23.11 -2.50 31.20
C THR A 13 22.71 -2.27 29.74
N ALA A 14 23.67 -2.50 28.83
CA ALA A 14 23.39 -2.62 27.40
C ALA A 14 22.58 -3.91 27.17
N ILE A 15 21.25 -3.79 27.09
CA ILE A 15 20.40 -4.89 26.64
C ILE A 15 20.55 -4.94 25.13
N ALA A 16 21.39 -5.85 24.64
CA ALA A 16 21.41 -6.24 23.24
C ALA A 16 20.08 -6.94 22.95
N VAL A 17 19.12 -6.18 22.43
CA VAL A 17 17.88 -6.73 21.88
C VAL A 17 18.29 -7.51 20.64
N ASN A 18 18.41 -8.84 20.77
CA ASN A 18 18.50 -9.73 19.63
C ASN A 18 17.14 -9.66 18.91
N ALA A 19 16.96 -8.64 18.08
CA ALA A 19 15.89 -8.60 17.09
C ALA A 19 16.06 -9.88 16.28
N VAL A 20 15.13 -10.82 16.45
CA VAL A 20 15.00 -11.96 15.55
C VAL A 20 15.06 -11.36 14.15
N PRO A 21 16.02 -11.75 13.29
CA PRO A 21 16.08 -11.22 11.95
C PRO A 21 14.77 -11.61 11.30
N PHE A 22 13.83 -10.67 11.24
CA PHE A 22 12.81 -10.71 10.22
C PHE A 22 13.63 -10.68 8.94
N GLU A 23 13.79 -11.83 8.31
CA GLU A 23 14.17 -11.88 6.90
C GLU A 23 13.20 -10.90 6.24
N LYS A 24 13.70 -9.71 5.88
CA LYS A 24 12.95 -8.73 5.11
C LYS A 24 12.55 -9.51 3.87
N ARG A 25 11.32 -10.00 3.85
CA ARG A 25 10.78 -10.85 2.78
C ARG A 25 10.59 -9.93 1.58
N ILE A 26 11.70 -9.65 0.90
CA ILE A 26 11.85 -8.73 -0.21
C ILE A 26 11.62 -7.28 0.27
N ALA A 27 12.65 -6.41 0.23
CA ALA A 27 12.49 -5.04 0.68
C ALA A 27 11.32 -4.38 -0.08
N GLN A 28 10.30 -3.94 0.66
CA GLN A 28 9.05 -3.39 0.15
C GLN A 28 9.23 -1.96 -0.41
N THR A 29 10.33 -1.70 -1.13
CA THR A 29 10.49 -0.51 -1.99
C THR A 29 9.64 -0.60 -3.26
N ILE A 30 8.59 -1.44 -3.24
CA ILE A 30 7.68 -1.65 -4.36
C ILE A 30 6.96 -0.34 -4.72
N ALA A 31 6.81 0.58 -3.76
CA ALA A 31 6.23 1.89 -4.01
C ALA A 31 7.02 2.68 -5.08
N ASP A 32 8.32 2.44 -5.18
CA ASP A 32 9.20 3.11 -6.15
C ASP A 32 8.94 2.63 -7.59
N SER A 33 8.33 1.44 -7.75
CA SER A 33 8.03 0.87 -9.07
C SER A 33 7.04 1.70 -9.89
N THR A 34 6.13 2.45 -9.24
CA THR A 34 5.17 3.33 -9.91
C THR A 34 5.60 4.79 -9.89
N GLN A 35 6.54 5.20 -9.05
CA GLN A 35 6.95 6.60 -8.91
C GLN A 35 7.45 7.22 -10.22
N LYS A 36 8.29 6.51 -10.99
CA LYS A 36 8.79 7.03 -12.28
C LYS A 36 7.66 7.19 -13.30
N TRP A 37 6.69 6.28 -13.29
CA TRP A 37 5.49 6.41 -14.11
C TRP A 37 4.61 7.59 -13.67
N VAL A 38 4.38 7.78 -12.36
CA VAL A 38 3.63 8.93 -11.82
C VAL A 38 4.30 10.25 -12.20
N ALA A 39 5.63 10.34 -12.09
CA ALA A 39 6.37 11.53 -12.49
C ALA A 39 6.21 11.84 -13.99
N ALA A 40 6.33 10.83 -14.85
CA ALA A 40 6.09 10.97 -16.29
C ALA A 40 4.64 11.38 -16.60
N CYS A 41 3.67 10.74 -15.93
CA CYS A 41 2.25 11.03 -16.07
C CYS A 41 1.90 12.47 -15.66
N ASN A 42 2.45 12.93 -14.54
CA ASN A 42 2.29 14.30 -14.07
C ASN A 42 2.87 15.30 -15.06
N LYS A 43 4.08 15.03 -15.58
CA LYS A 43 4.72 15.83 -16.62
C LYS A 43 3.89 15.89 -17.91
N ALA A 44 3.22 14.79 -18.26
CA ALA A 44 2.31 14.71 -19.41
C ALA A 44 0.93 15.36 -19.16
N GLY A 45 0.70 15.95 -17.97
CA GLY A 45 -0.54 16.65 -17.63
C GLY A 45 -1.68 15.73 -17.16
N GLY A 46 -1.38 14.52 -16.69
CA GLY A 46 -2.40 13.55 -16.28
C GLY A 46 -3.11 13.87 -14.95
N GLY A 47 -2.49 14.66 -14.07
CA GLY A 47 -3.07 15.11 -12.80
C GLY A 47 -3.54 13.96 -11.91
N GLU A 48 -4.77 14.06 -11.42
CA GLU A 48 -5.41 13.10 -10.50
C GLU A 48 -5.48 11.67 -11.06
N LYS A 49 -5.70 11.52 -12.38
CA LYS A 49 -5.73 10.19 -13.03
C LYS A 49 -4.43 9.40 -12.85
N CYS A 50 -3.30 10.09 -12.68
CA CYS A 50 -2.03 9.46 -12.39
C CYS A 50 -2.06 8.76 -11.04
N SER A 51 -2.66 9.37 -10.02
CA SER A 51 -2.71 8.78 -8.69
C SER A 51 -3.58 7.53 -8.67
N ASP A 52 -4.83 7.63 -9.16
CA ASP A 52 -5.79 6.51 -9.19
C ASP A 52 -5.21 5.24 -9.83
N ILE A 53 -4.59 5.41 -11.00
CA ILE A 53 -3.96 4.32 -11.73
C ILE A 53 -2.73 3.81 -10.98
N SER A 54 -1.91 4.69 -10.42
CA SER A 54 -0.69 4.28 -9.69
C SER A 54 -1.00 3.51 -8.41
N VAL A 55 -2.06 3.88 -7.69
CA VAL A 55 -2.58 3.23 -6.50
C VAL A 55 -3.06 1.83 -6.84
N THR A 56 -3.90 1.73 -7.88
CA THR A 56 -4.40 0.46 -8.39
C THR A 56 -3.23 -0.43 -8.80
N ALA A 57 -2.29 0.10 -9.59
CA ALA A 57 -1.12 -0.61 -10.06
C ALA A 57 -0.23 -1.10 -8.92
N PHE A 58 0.07 -0.24 -7.94
CA PHE A 58 0.84 -0.62 -6.75
C PHE A 58 0.18 -1.79 -6.00
N SER A 59 -1.15 -1.77 -5.86
CA SER A 59 -1.89 -2.86 -5.20
C SER A 59 -1.70 -4.21 -5.89
N THR A 60 -1.45 -4.24 -7.21
CA THR A 60 -1.23 -5.49 -7.96
C THR A 60 0.11 -6.17 -7.68
N LEU A 61 1.09 -5.40 -7.19
CA LEU A 61 2.40 -5.91 -6.81
C LEU A 61 2.38 -6.57 -5.43
N LEU A 62 1.28 -6.42 -4.70
CA LEU A 62 1.05 -7.09 -3.43
C LEU A 62 0.69 -8.57 -3.64
N ALA A 63 0.89 -9.35 -2.58
CA ALA A 63 0.77 -10.81 -2.57
C ALA A 63 -0.62 -11.37 -2.93
N ALA A 64 -1.68 -10.56 -2.86
CA ALA A 64 -3.05 -11.03 -3.00
C ALA A 64 -3.64 -10.86 -4.39
N ALA A 65 -2.98 -10.10 -5.28
CA ALA A 65 -3.52 -9.83 -6.60
C ALA A 65 -3.53 -11.09 -7.49
N GLY A 66 -4.51 -11.15 -8.39
CA GLY A 66 -4.64 -12.19 -9.40
C GLY A 66 -3.46 -12.23 -10.37
N PRO A 67 -3.28 -13.33 -11.14
CA PRO A 67 -2.16 -13.46 -12.07
C PRO A 67 -2.10 -12.40 -13.17
N CYS A 68 -3.24 -11.81 -13.55
CA CYS A 68 -3.33 -10.84 -14.64
C CYS A 68 -3.52 -9.39 -14.19
N ASP A 69 -3.72 -9.13 -12.90
CA ASP A 69 -4.06 -7.80 -12.41
C ASP A 69 -2.96 -6.78 -12.72
N GLN A 70 -1.69 -7.17 -12.57
CA GLN A 70 -0.55 -6.32 -12.90
C GLN A 70 -0.50 -5.95 -14.38
N GLN A 71 -0.75 -6.91 -15.28
CA GLN A 71 -0.80 -6.64 -16.72
C GLN A 71 -1.96 -5.68 -17.03
N ASN A 72 -3.14 -5.91 -16.44
CA ASN A 72 -4.31 -5.04 -16.62
C ASN A 72 -4.05 -3.61 -16.11
N SER A 73 -3.31 -3.45 -15.01
CA SER A 73 -2.89 -2.13 -14.54
C SER A 73 -1.87 -1.47 -15.47
N ALA A 74 -0.92 -2.23 -16.02
CA ALA A 74 0.01 -1.71 -17.03
C ALA A 74 -0.74 -1.29 -18.32
N ASP A 75 -1.77 -2.03 -18.71
CA ASP A 75 -2.66 -1.67 -19.81
C ASP A 75 -3.37 -0.34 -19.53
N ALA A 76 -3.91 -0.14 -18.32
CA ALA A 76 -4.54 1.13 -17.93
C ALA A 76 -3.53 2.30 -17.95
N MET A 77 -2.28 2.06 -17.51
CA MET A 77 -1.19 3.04 -17.59
C MET A 77 -0.90 3.47 -19.04
N ILE A 78 -0.87 2.53 -19.98
CA ILE A 78 -0.67 2.82 -21.41
C ILE A 78 -1.89 3.50 -22.03
N ASP A 79 -3.10 3.09 -21.66
CA ASP A 79 -4.34 3.75 -22.10
C ASP A 79 -4.34 5.23 -21.72
N LEU A 80 -3.90 5.56 -20.49
CA LEU A 80 -3.76 6.95 -20.07
C LEU A 80 -2.63 7.66 -20.84
N ALA A 81 -1.48 7.01 -21.05
CA ALA A 81 -0.40 7.58 -21.85
C ALA A 81 -0.86 7.96 -23.26
N LYS A 82 -1.67 7.12 -23.91
CA LYS A 82 -2.26 7.38 -25.23
C LYS A 82 -3.21 8.58 -25.22
N GLN A 83 -3.98 8.76 -24.14
CA GLN A 83 -4.82 9.95 -23.96
C GLN A 83 -3.98 11.22 -23.75
N LEU A 84 -2.83 11.10 -23.10
CA LEU A 84 -1.89 12.19 -22.84
C LEU A 84 -0.81 12.30 -23.92
N ASN A 85 -1.24 12.21 -25.19
CA ASN A 85 -0.41 12.42 -26.36
C ASN A 85 0.73 11.39 -26.57
N ASN A 86 0.50 10.13 -26.18
CA ASN A 86 1.45 9.03 -26.33
C ASN A 86 2.82 9.32 -25.69
N ASP A 87 2.80 9.83 -24.46
CA ASP A 87 4.06 10.16 -23.75
C ASP A 87 4.98 8.91 -23.68
N PRO A 88 6.21 8.99 -24.23
CA PRO A 88 7.08 7.83 -24.35
C PRO A 88 7.60 7.34 -23.00
N ASP A 89 7.79 8.24 -22.03
CA ASP A 89 8.26 7.88 -20.69
C ASP A 89 7.16 7.12 -19.94
N MET A 90 5.89 7.55 -20.05
CA MET A 90 4.76 6.81 -19.49
C MET A 90 4.65 5.39 -20.06
N ILE A 91 4.73 5.23 -21.39
CA ILE A 91 4.66 3.90 -22.03
C ILE A 91 5.83 3.02 -21.57
N LYS A 92 7.05 3.57 -21.59
CA LYS A 92 8.25 2.89 -21.13
C LYS A 92 8.13 2.40 -19.68
N PHE A 93 7.71 3.28 -18.77
CA PHE A 93 7.58 2.89 -17.36
C PHE A 93 6.42 1.94 -17.12
N ALA A 94 5.34 1.99 -17.92
CA ALA A 94 4.29 0.99 -17.88
C ALA A 94 4.79 -0.40 -18.34
N GLN A 95 5.63 -0.46 -19.37
CA GLN A 95 6.27 -1.70 -19.83
C GLN A 95 7.22 -2.29 -18.79
N ILE A 96 8.00 -1.45 -18.09
CA ILE A 96 8.82 -1.88 -16.97
C ILE A 96 7.94 -2.35 -15.81
N PHE A 97 6.88 -1.61 -15.48
CA PHE A 97 5.94 -1.99 -14.43
C PHE A 97 5.26 -3.34 -14.69
N ALA A 98 4.86 -3.64 -15.94
CA ALA A 98 4.31 -4.94 -16.32
C ALA A 98 5.27 -6.11 -16.05
N GLN A 99 6.56 -5.82 -16.01
CA GLN A 99 7.62 -6.78 -15.77
C GLN A 99 8.09 -6.79 -14.32
N GLN A 100 7.65 -5.84 -13.49
CA GLN A 100 8.09 -5.73 -12.10
C GLN A 100 7.78 -7.05 -11.33
N PRO A 101 8.74 -7.63 -10.60
CA PRO A 101 8.47 -8.82 -9.80
C PRO A 101 7.43 -8.54 -8.70
N ARG A 102 6.51 -9.50 -8.51
CA ARG A 102 5.44 -9.42 -7.52
C ARG A 102 5.88 -10.00 -6.17
N ASN A 103 5.38 -9.44 -5.07
CA ASN A 103 5.66 -9.96 -3.74
C ASN A 103 5.05 -11.35 -3.52
N THR A 104 5.82 -12.26 -2.92
CA THR A 104 5.39 -13.64 -2.63
C THR A 104 5.67 -14.03 -1.17
N PRO A 105 4.64 -14.12 -0.31
CA PRO A 105 4.83 -14.42 1.12
C PRO A 105 5.33 -15.84 1.39
N THR A 106 5.14 -16.76 0.44
CA THR A 106 5.49 -18.18 0.57
C THR A 106 6.88 -18.50 0.01
N SER A 107 7.61 -17.49 -0.49
CA SER A 107 8.86 -17.67 -1.23
C SER A 107 8.70 -18.60 -2.44
N GLU A 108 7.51 -18.66 -3.03
CA GLU A 108 7.22 -19.41 -4.27
C GLU A 108 7.07 -18.43 -5.43
N SER A 109 7.43 -18.81 -6.66
CA SER A 109 7.26 -17.93 -7.82
C SER A 109 5.78 -17.58 -8.07
N VAL A 110 5.51 -16.36 -8.53
CA VAL A 110 4.14 -15.89 -8.76
C VAL A 110 3.68 -16.29 -10.16
N PRO A 111 2.48 -16.88 -10.33
CA PRO A 111 1.98 -17.29 -11.64
C PRO A 111 1.92 -16.15 -12.65
N TYR A 112 2.30 -16.44 -13.90
CA TYR A 112 2.22 -15.50 -15.01
C TYR A 112 0.76 -15.27 -15.44
N CYS A 113 0.48 -14.07 -15.95
CA CYS A 113 -0.77 -13.88 -16.68
C CYS A 113 -0.80 -14.81 -17.90
N GLN A 114 -1.99 -15.36 -18.18
CA GLN A 114 -2.23 -16.27 -19.31
C GLN A 114 -3.19 -15.65 -20.34
N GLN A 115 -3.34 -14.33 -20.30
CA GLN A 115 -4.18 -13.56 -21.21
C GLN A 115 -3.29 -12.62 -22.01
N ALA A 116 -3.64 -12.39 -23.27
CA ALA A 116 -3.00 -11.37 -24.08
C ALA A 116 -3.25 -9.98 -23.46
N PRO A 117 -2.25 -9.07 -23.49
CA PRO A 117 -2.48 -7.70 -23.07
C PRO A 117 -3.45 -6.99 -24.02
N LYS A 118 -4.13 -5.96 -23.50
CA LYS A 118 -5.00 -5.10 -24.31
C LYS A 118 -4.17 -4.23 -25.25
N ASN A 119 -3.06 -3.69 -24.77
CA ASN A 119 -2.18 -2.79 -25.50
C ASN A 119 -1.01 -3.57 -26.12
N ALA A 120 -0.80 -3.36 -27.42
CA ALA A 120 0.25 -4.05 -28.17
C ALA A 120 1.67 -3.73 -27.67
N GLU A 121 1.83 -2.59 -27.00
CA GLU A 121 3.07 -2.16 -26.35
C GLU A 121 3.53 -3.12 -25.23
N LEU A 122 2.64 -3.98 -24.71
CA LEU A 122 2.96 -5.00 -23.71
C LEU A 122 3.14 -6.41 -24.32
N ASN A 123 3.02 -6.57 -25.63
CA ASN A 123 3.10 -7.88 -26.27
C ASN A 123 4.44 -8.57 -25.97
N GLY A 124 4.36 -9.78 -25.44
CA GLY A 124 5.54 -10.60 -25.09
C GLY A 124 6.24 -10.18 -23.80
N LEU A 125 5.76 -9.15 -23.09
CA LEU A 125 6.22 -8.80 -21.76
C LEU A 125 5.54 -9.66 -20.70
N PHE A 126 6.27 -9.99 -19.64
CA PHE A 126 5.79 -10.76 -18.50
C PHE A 126 6.64 -10.44 -17.27
N GLN A 127 6.08 -10.62 -16.07
CA GLN A 127 6.77 -10.28 -14.83
C GLN A 127 8.08 -11.08 -14.64
N CYS A 128 9.12 -10.44 -14.13
CA CYS A 128 10.27 -11.13 -13.56
C CYS A 128 9.87 -11.80 -12.24
N GLN A 129 10.76 -12.63 -11.70
CA GLN A 129 10.61 -13.17 -10.34
C GLN A 129 11.72 -12.63 -9.44
N PHE A 130 11.46 -12.57 -8.12
CA PHE A 130 12.50 -12.24 -7.14
C PHE A 130 13.46 -13.42 -6.95
N GLN A 131 14.73 -13.14 -6.65
CA GLN A 131 15.76 -14.16 -6.44
C GLN A 131 15.44 -15.05 -5.23
N GLY A 132 14.82 -14.50 -4.18
CA GLY A 132 14.37 -15.25 -3.02
C GLY A 132 13.15 -16.15 -3.27
N ALA A 133 12.53 -16.10 -4.45
CA ALA A 133 11.46 -17.03 -4.82
C ALA A 133 12.03 -18.35 -5.35
N LYS A 134 11.36 -19.45 -5.01
CA LYS A 134 11.64 -20.80 -5.50
C LYS A 134 11.24 -20.91 -6.97
N GLN A 135 12.21 -20.80 -7.86
CA GLN A 135 11.96 -20.79 -9.30
C GLN A 135 11.46 -22.11 -9.88
N ASP A 136 11.50 -23.20 -9.10
CA ASP A 136 10.98 -24.51 -9.48
C ASP A 136 9.52 -24.74 -9.04
N THR A 137 8.97 -23.85 -8.21
CA THR A 137 7.66 -24.01 -7.57
C THR A 137 6.91 -22.69 -7.50
N PHE A 138 5.73 -22.67 -8.09
CA PHE A 138 4.84 -21.51 -8.08
C PHE A 138 3.83 -21.58 -6.92
N VAL A 139 3.27 -20.42 -6.56
CA VAL A 139 2.31 -20.27 -5.47
C VAL A 139 1.24 -21.36 -5.50
N GLY A 140 1.12 -22.08 -4.38
CA GLY A 140 0.21 -23.23 -4.26
C GLY A 140 0.82 -24.56 -4.69
N GLY A 141 2.15 -24.66 -4.74
CA GLY A 141 2.88 -25.89 -5.05
C GLY A 141 2.81 -26.32 -6.52
N VAL A 142 2.58 -25.37 -7.44
CA VAL A 142 2.45 -25.67 -8.87
C VAL A 142 3.83 -25.82 -9.49
N LYS A 143 4.11 -26.95 -10.14
CA LYS A 143 5.43 -27.21 -10.75
C LYS A 143 5.60 -26.46 -12.08
N VAL A 144 6.83 -26.02 -12.34
CA VAL A 144 7.25 -25.47 -13.64
C VAL A 144 6.79 -26.38 -14.80
N GLY A 145 6.27 -25.77 -15.86
CA GLY A 145 5.70 -26.46 -17.02
C GLY A 145 4.17 -26.61 -16.97
N SER A 146 3.56 -26.37 -15.81
CA SER A 146 2.09 -26.37 -15.67
C SER A 146 1.47 -25.06 -16.22
N PRO A 147 0.16 -25.03 -16.52
CA PRO A 147 -0.54 -23.80 -16.87
C PRO A 147 -0.31 -22.68 -15.84
N GLY A 148 -0.02 -21.45 -16.30
CA GLY A 148 0.31 -20.32 -15.42
C GLY A 148 1.78 -20.25 -14.96
N THR A 149 2.60 -21.26 -15.24
CA THR A 149 4.05 -21.26 -14.91
C THR A 149 4.96 -21.01 -16.11
N ILE A 150 4.37 -20.91 -17.30
CA ILE A 150 5.02 -20.49 -18.53
C ILE A 150 4.37 -19.17 -18.95
N PRO A 151 5.13 -18.12 -19.29
CA PRO A 151 4.55 -16.86 -19.73
C PRO A 151 3.63 -17.01 -20.94
N PHE A 152 2.63 -16.13 -21.04
CA PHE A 152 1.72 -16.13 -22.17
C PHE A 152 2.48 -16.03 -23.50
N GLY A 153 2.06 -16.84 -24.49
CA GLY A 153 2.71 -16.92 -25.80
C GLY A 153 4.01 -17.73 -25.84
N GLN A 154 4.52 -18.20 -24.69
CA GLN A 154 5.67 -19.09 -24.63
C GLN A 154 5.23 -20.56 -24.50
N THR A 155 6.06 -21.47 -25.02
CA THR A 155 5.82 -22.92 -24.95
C THR A 155 6.81 -23.66 -24.06
N THR A 156 7.84 -22.96 -23.58
CA THR A 156 8.92 -23.54 -22.76
C THR A 156 9.11 -22.72 -21.50
N PRO A 157 9.51 -23.36 -20.37
CA PRO A 157 9.94 -22.65 -19.19
C PRO A 157 11.10 -21.70 -19.47
N LEU A 158 11.18 -20.64 -18.66
CA LEU A 158 12.23 -19.64 -18.78
C LEU A 158 13.61 -20.21 -18.44
N SER A 159 14.61 -19.76 -19.18
CA SER A 159 16.02 -20.07 -18.95
C SER A 159 16.85 -18.80 -19.19
N PRO A 160 17.42 -18.18 -18.14
CA PRO A 160 17.41 -18.61 -16.75
C PRO A 160 16.02 -18.52 -16.07
N PRO A 161 15.71 -19.39 -15.08
CA PRO A 161 14.46 -19.29 -14.34
C PRO A 161 14.29 -17.93 -13.65
N GLY A 162 13.07 -17.38 -13.70
CA GLY A 162 12.74 -16.09 -13.08
C GLY A 162 13.14 -14.84 -13.86
N SER A 163 13.77 -15.00 -15.04
CA SER A 163 14.08 -13.89 -15.94
C SER A 163 12.83 -13.23 -16.53
N CYS A 164 13.03 -12.10 -17.21
CA CYS A 164 12.01 -11.38 -17.98
C CYS A 164 12.70 -10.66 -19.15
N PRO A 165 11.95 -10.13 -20.14
CA PRO A 165 12.56 -9.40 -21.25
C PRO A 165 13.45 -8.23 -20.81
N ALA A 166 13.06 -7.47 -19.78
CA ALA A 166 13.81 -6.36 -19.23
C ALA A 166 15.02 -6.76 -18.35
N ASN A 167 15.07 -8.02 -17.91
CA ASN A 167 16.23 -8.59 -17.21
C ASN A 167 16.46 -10.05 -17.65
N PRO A 168 17.09 -10.26 -18.82
CA PRO A 168 17.26 -11.60 -19.40
C PRO A 168 18.27 -12.45 -18.62
N SER A 169 19.07 -11.84 -17.74
CA SER A 169 20.15 -12.50 -17.00
C SER A 169 19.67 -13.38 -15.84
N GLY A 170 18.40 -13.27 -15.44
CA GLY A 170 17.81 -14.05 -14.35
C GLY A 170 16.84 -13.27 -13.47
N PRO A 171 16.57 -13.77 -12.25
CA PRO A 171 15.64 -13.11 -11.34
C PRO A 171 16.19 -11.78 -10.81
N ILE A 172 15.30 -10.97 -10.25
CA ILE A 172 15.64 -9.67 -9.65
C ILE A 172 16.17 -9.90 -8.24
N PRO A 173 17.33 -9.33 -7.87
CA PRO A 173 17.84 -9.42 -6.50
C PRO A 173 16.82 -8.92 -5.48
N ASP A 174 16.75 -9.60 -4.33
CA ASP A 174 15.80 -9.22 -3.28
C ASP A 174 16.07 -7.80 -2.77
N GLY A 175 15.01 -7.00 -2.71
CA GLY A 175 15.08 -5.60 -2.28
C GLY A 175 15.57 -4.61 -3.35
N GLN A 176 15.77 -5.04 -4.58
CA GLN A 176 15.91 -4.15 -5.74
C GLN A 176 14.59 -4.05 -6.51
N GLN A 177 14.36 -2.91 -7.16
CA GLN A 177 13.25 -2.71 -8.09
C GLN A 177 13.74 -2.85 -9.52
N LEU A 178 12.92 -3.44 -10.40
CA LEU A 178 13.28 -3.57 -11.83
C LEU A 178 13.56 -2.19 -12.44
N VAL A 179 12.75 -1.19 -12.08
CA VAL A 179 12.88 0.18 -12.58
C VAL A 179 14.20 0.88 -12.21
N ASP A 180 14.94 0.36 -11.23
CA ASP A 180 16.24 0.91 -10.82
C ASP A 180 17.43 0.20 -11.45
N ILE A 181 17.25 -1.06 -11.84
CA ILE A 181 18.32 -1.85 -12.47
C ILE A 181 18.33 -1.73 -13.99
N THR A 182 17.20 -1.34 -14.60
CA THR A 182 17.10 -1.19 -16.05
C THR A 182 16.28 0.03 -16.45
N GLN A 183 16.67 0.59 -17.59
CA GLN A 183 15.91 1.59 -18.33
C GLN A 183 15.40 1.02 -19.66
N ASP A 184 15.79 -0.20 -20.02
CA ASP A 184 15.31 -0.87 -21.22
C ASP A 184 14.16 -1.81 -20.83
N PRO A 185 12.93 -1.61 -21.36
CA PRO A 185 11.83 -2.55 -21.17
C PRO A 185 12.09 -3.91 -21.83
N GLY A 186 13.19 -4.10 -22.56
CA GLY A 186 13.59 -5.39 -23.13
C GLY A 186 12.81 -5.76 -24.37
N LEU A 187 12.24 -4.78 -25.08
CA LEU A 187 11.43 -5.03 -26.29
C LEU A 187 12.26 -5.70 -27.40
N ALA A 188 13.58 -5.46 -27.45
CA ALA A 188 14.48 -6.16 -28.37
C ALA A 188 14.66 -7.66 -28.02
N ASN A 189 14.43 -8.04 -26.75
CA ASN A 189 14.53 -9.42 -26.28
C ASN A 189 13.23 -10.19 -26.51
N VAL A 190 12.12 -9.48 -26.71
CA VAL A 190 10.92 -10.06 -27.28
C VAL A 190 11.24 -10.36 -28.73
N LYS A 191 11.65 -11.59 -29.03
CA LYS A 191 11.77 -12.05 -30.42
C LYS A 191 10.47 -11.67 -31.10
N SER A 192 10.52 -10.76 -32.07
CA SER A 192 9.45 -10.55 -33.03
C SER A 192 9.21 -11.88 -33.72
N GLY A 193 8.37 -12.71 -33.09
CA GLY A 193 7.80 -13.89 -33.69
C GLY A 193 6.97 -13.35 -34.83
N SER A 194 7.57 -13.33 -36.02
CA SER A 194 6.92 -13.07 -37.28
C SER A 194 5.70 -14.00 -37.36
N GLY A 195 4.51 -13.47 -37.09
CA GLY A 195 3.24 -14.16 -37.30
C GLY A 195 2.58 -14.81 -36.07
N SER A 196 2.26 -14.06 -35.03
CA SER A 196 1.00 -14.33 -34.32
C SER A 196 -0.12 -13.68 -35.14
N ALA A 197 -0.67 -14.45 -36.09
CA ALA A 197 -1.96 -14.15 -36.67
C ALA A 197 -2.94 -13.82 -35.54
N ALA A 198 -3.67 -12.72 -35.69
CA ALA A 198 -4.78 -12.39 -34.80
C ALA A 198 -5.63 -13.66 -34.58
N PRO A 199 -6.07 -13.96 -33.34
CA PRO A 199 -7.01 -15.05 -33.13
C PRO A 199 -8.18 -14.85 -34.12
N PRO A 200 -8.57 -15.88 -34.89
CA PRO A 200 -9.63 -15.74 -35.87
C PRO A 200 -10.84 -15.12 -35.17
N ALA A 201 -11.32 -14.00 -35.71
CA ALA A 201 -12.56 -13.38 -35.25
C ALA A 201 -13.60 -14.50 -35.18
N SER A 202 -14.09 -14.78 -33.97
CA SER A 202 -15.08 -15.81 -33.75
C SER A 202 -16.34 -15.37 -34.49
N SER A 203 -16.49 -15.83 -35.72
CA SER A 203 -17.66 -15.56 -36.55
C SER A 203 -18.85 -16.19 -35.83
N ALA A 204 -19.69 -15.35 -35.22
CA ALA A 204 -20.97 -15.77 -34.71
C ALA A 204 -21.73 -16.47 -35.85
N PRO A 205 -22.27 -17.68 -35.65
CA PRO A 205 -23.10 -18.32 -36.66
C PRO A 205 -24.29 -17.41 -36.97
N ALA A 206 -24.47 -17.11 -38.26
CA ALA A 206 -25.59 -16.33 -38.77
C ALA A 206 -26.91 -16.96 -38.29
N ALA A 207 -27.71 -16.17 -37.58
CA ALA A 207 -29.07 -16.54 -37.23
C ALA A 207 -29.91 -16.70 -38.52
N PRO A 208 -30.72 -17.75 -38.66
CA PRO A 208 -31.66 -17.86 -39.77
C PRO A 208 -32.75 -16.79 -39.62
N SER A 209 -32.96 -16.02 -40.68
CA SER A 209 -34.02 -15.03 -40.83
C SER A 209 -35.39 -15.68 -40.61
N ALA A 210 -36.11 -15.23 -39.57
CA ALA A 210 -37.52 -15.55 -39.40
C ALA A 210 -38.37 -14.54 -40.21
N PRO A 211 -39.46 -14.99 -40.87
CA PRO A 211 -40.36 -14.11 -41.59
C PRO A 211 -41.26 -13.31 -40.63
N VAL A 212 -41.52 -12.08 -41.04
CA VAL A 212 -42.39 -11.08 -40.42
C VAL A 212 -43.85 -11.53 -40.54
N ALA A 213 -44.60 -11.50 -39.42
CA ALA A 213 -46.06 -11.53 -39.42
C ALA A 213 -46.60 -10.56 -38.37
N SER A 214 -47.48 -9.67 -38.84
CA SER A 214 -48.09 -8.56 -38.09
C SER A 214 -49.34 -8.98 -37.31
N SER A 215 -49.57 -8.24 -36.22
CA SER A 215 -50.87 -7.82 -35.63
C SER A 215 -51.85 -8.88 -35.09
N SER A 216 -52.11 -8.85 -33.76
CA SER A 216 -53.33 -8.27 -33.13
C SER A 216 -53.62 -8.81 -31.72
N ALA A 217 -53.68 -7.89 -30.76
CA ALA A 217 -54.69 -7.68 -29.70
C ALA A 217 -55.09 -8.76 -28.64
N VAL A 218 -55.04 -8.28 -27.38
CA VAL A 218 -55.94 -8.39 -26.20
C VAL A 218 -56.10 -9.66 -25.31
N ALA A 219 -55.94 -9.37 -24.00
CA ALA A 219 -56.80 -9.70 -22.84
C ALA A 219 -56.54 -10.93 -21.93
N VAL A 220 -56.02 -10.59 -20.74
CA VAL A 220 -56.39 -10.90 -19.34
C VAL A 220 -56.87 -12.31 -18.88
N SER A 221 -56.24 -12.72 -17.77
CA SER A 221 -56.78 -13.34 -16.54
C SER A 221 -56.80 -14.86 -16.33
N SER A 222 -56.16 -15.22 -15.21
CA SER A 222 -56.53 -16.22 -14.19
C SER A 222 -56.51 -17.71 -14.52
N ALA A 223 -55.58 -18.43 -13.88
CA ALA A 223 -55.84 -19.40 -12.80
C ALA A 223 -54.75 -20.49 -12.73
N ALA A 224 -54.22 -20.69 -11.51
CA ALA A 224 -53.64 -21.97 -11.07
C ALA A 224 -54.81 -22.96 -10.77
N PRO A 225 -54.62 -24.28 -10.49
CA PRO A 225 -53.38 -24.96 -10.07
C PRO A 225 -53.19 -26.41 -10.62
N SER A 226 -52.13 -27.05 -10.12
CA SER A 226 -52.03 -28.49 -9.76
C SER A 226 -51.35 -29.47 -10.72
N THR A 227 -50.38 -30.18 -10.10
CA THR A 227 -50.05 -31.62 -10.24
C THR A 227 -49.53 -32.14 -11.59
N ALA A 228 -48.27 -32.60 -11.62
CA ALA A 228 -47.93 -34.00 -11.34
C ALA A 228 -46.50 -34.33 -11.79
N SER A 229 -45.88 -35.24 -11.01
CA SER A 229 -44.63 -35.94 -11.28
C SER A 229 -44.48 -36.45 -12.71
N SER A 230 -43.27 -36.39 -13.22
CA SER A 230 -42.73 -37.40 -14.14
C SER A 230 -41.22 -37.51 -13.96
N SER A 231 -40.83 -38.60 -13.30
CA SER A 231 -39.48 -39.12 -13.26
C SER A 231 -39.06 -39.52 -14.67
N ALA A 232 -38.02 -38.89 -15.21
CA ALA A 232 -37.34 -39.36 -16.41
C ALA A 232 -35.87 -39.61 -16.07
N ALA A 233 -35.50 -40.88 -16.12
CA ALA A 233 -34.13 -41.37 -16.02
C ALA A 233 -33.31 -40.86 -17.20
N ALA A 234 -32.13 -40.30 -16.93
CA ALA A 234 -31.16 -39.93 -17.96
C ALA A 234 -29.77 -40.49 -17.60
N ALA A 235 -29.36 -41.41 -18.47
CA ALA A 235 -28.02 -41.88 -18.81
C ALA A 235 -26.82 -41.29 -18.06
N SER A 236 -26.10 -42.18 -17.38
CA SER A 236 -24.76 -41.98 -16.85
C SER A 236 -23.73 -41.78 -17.97
N THR A 237 -23.42 -40.54 -18.31
CA THR A 237 -22.17 -40.19 -19.00
C THR A 237 -21.11 -39.87 -17.93
N ALA A 238 -20.04 -40.66 -17.94
CA ALA A 238 -18.90 -40.50 -17.05
C ALA A 238 -18.14 -39.20 -17.35
N THR A 239 -18.58 -38.12 -16.70
CA THR A 239 -17.85 -36.85 -16.64
C THR A 239 -16.80 -36.96 -15.55
N CYS A 240 -15.53 -36.78 -15.89
CA CYS A 240 -14.48 -36.53 -14.89
C CYS A 240 -14.82 -35.26 -14.13
N ALA A 241 -15.46 -35.43 -12.96
CA ALA A 241 -15.77 -34.33 -12.07
C ALA A 241 -14.46 -33.72 -11.56
N PRO A 242 -14.20 -32.42 -11.79
CA PRO A 242 -13.08 -31.76 -11.16
C PRO A 242 -13.29 -31.83 -9.65
N LYS A 243 -12.35 -32.46 -8.94
CA LYS A 243 -12.30 -32.40 -7.47
C LYS A 243 -12.19 -30.93 -7.08
N THR A 244 -13.31 -30.32 -6.74
CA THR A 244 -13.39 -29.05 -6.02
C THR A 244 -12.72 -29.25 -4.67
N ARG A 245 -11.39 -29.08 -4.64
CA ARG A 245 -10.70 -28.83 -3.38
C ARG A 245 -11.39 -27.61 -2.79
N LYS A 246 -12.08 -27.78 -1.66
CA LYS A 246 -12.47 -26.67 -0.79
C LYS A 246 -11.16 -25.94 -0.49
N ARG A 247 -10.82 -24.92 -1.29
CA ARG A 247 -9.91 -23.87 -0.87
C ARG A 247 -10.54 -23.37 0.41
N GLY A 248 -9.94 -23.72 1.55
CA GLY A 248 -10.38 -23.16 2.83
C GLY A 248 -10.52 -21.67 2.59
N ALA A 249 -11.71 -21.12 2.84
CA ALA A 249 -11.94 -19.70 2.67
C ALA A 249 -10.79 -19.01 3.39
N MET A 250 -9.87 -18.41 2.63
CA MET A 250 -8.84 -17.58 3.23
C MET A 250 -9.66 -16.54 3.98
N LYS A 251 -9.69 -16.63 5.32
CA LYS A 251 -10.32 -15.62 6.17
C LYS A 251 -9.87 -14.30 5.58
N LYS A 252 -10.82 -13.51 5.07
CA LYS A 252 -10.52 -12.23 4.43
C LYS A 252 -9.51 -11.56 5.34
N ARG A 253 -8.27 -11.39 4.85
CA ARG A 253 -7.25 -10.67 5.59
C ARG A 253 -7.87 -9.30 5.86
N ILE A 254 -7.65 -8.80 7.07
CA ILE A 254 -8.05 -7.46 7.53
C ILE A 254 -7.99 -6.51 6.34
N ALA A 255 -9.13 -5.89 6.02
CA ALA A 255 -9.44 -5.42 4.67
C ALA A 255 -8.29 -4.63 4.02
N GLN A 256 -7.90 -5.09 2.82
CA GLN A 256 -6.76 -4.57 2.07
C GLN A 256 -7.03 -3.21 1.42
N ASP A 257 -8.18 -2.59 1.67
CA ASP A 257 -8.52 -1.28 1.12
C ASP A 257 -7.95 -0.12 1.96
N THR A 258 -6.97 -0.38 2.83
CA THR A 258 -6.22 0.68 3.53
C THR A 258 -5.63 1.70 2.58
N VAL A 259 -5.46 1.32 1.31
CA VAL A 259 -4.94 2.21 0.28
C VAL A 259 -5.89 3.38 -0.01
N ALA A 260 -7.20 3.27 0.19
CA ALA A 260 -8.10 4.42 0.04
C ALA A 260 -7.91 5.51 1.13
N ALA A 261 -7.18 5.22 2.22
CA ALA A 261 -7.15 6.10 3.40
C ALA A 261 -6.41 7.44 3.17
N ALA A 262 -5.50 7.53 2.21
CA ALA A 262 -4.81 8.79 1.88
C ALA A 262 -5.48 9.56 0.71
N THR A 263 -6.45 8.96 0.01
CA THR A 263 -7.15 9.62 -1.10
C THR A 263 -7.81 10.94 -0.67
N PRO A 264 -8.53 11.02 0.48
CA PRO A 264 -9.11 12.29 0.89
C PRO A 264 -8.07 13.39 1.12
N TRP A 265 -6.88 13.05 1.62
CA TRP A 265 -5.79 14.01 1.79
C TRP A 265 -5.25 14.50 0.44
N GLU A 266 -5.10 13.59 -0.52
CA GLU A 266 -4.68 13.92 -1.88
C GLU A 266 -5.68 14.85 -2.57
N ASP A 267 -6.98 14.60 -2.44
CA ASP A 267 -8.04 15.47 -2.97
C ASP A 267 -7.97 16.87 -2.37
N ALA A 268 -7.79 16.97 -1.05
CA ALA A 268 -7.61 18.24 -0.36
C ALA A 268 -6.34 18.97 -0.84
N CYS A 269 -5.25 18.24 -1.04
CA CYS A 269 -3.99 18.77 -1.56
C CYS A 269 -4.13 19.32 -2.98
N ASN A 270 -4.82 18.59 -3.86
CA ASN A 270 -5.11 19.04 -5.22
C ASN A 270 -5.98 20.31 -5.20
N LYS A 271 -7.00 20.36 -4.34
CA LYS A 271 -7.86 21.53 -4.15
C LYS A 271 -7.10 22.75 -3.61
N ALA A 272 -6.10 22.53 -2.75
CA ALA A 272 -5.21 23.57 -2.24
C ALA A 272 -4.17 24.05 -3.26
N GLY A 273 -4.17 23.49 -4.48
CA GLY A 273 -3.25 23.87 -5.56
C GLY A 273 -1.89 23.17 -5.51
N GLY A 274 -1.73 22.11 -4.71
CA GLY A 274 -0.49 21.35 -4.61
C GLY A 274 -0.15 20.55 -5.87
N GLY A 275 -1.18 20.12 -6.61
CA GLY A 275 -1.04 19.40 -7.87
C GLY A 275 0.00 18.29 -7.83
N GLN A 276 1.06 18.41 -8.63
CA GLN A 276 2.10 17.39 -8.75
C GLN A 276 2.86 17.08 -7.44
N GLN A 277 2.84 17.99 -6.46
CA GLN A 277 3.51 17.77 -5.16
C GLN A 277 2.74 16.76 -4.27
N CYS A 278 1.44 16.57 -4.51
CA CYS A 278 0.57 15.70 -3.71
C CYS A 278 0.89 14.22 -3.96
N ASN A 279 0.95 13.81 -5.23
CA ASN A 279 1.06 12.41 -5.64
C ASN A 279 2.24 11.65 -5.02
N PRO A 280 3.50 12.16 -5.03
CA PRO A 280 4.61 11.39 -4.45
C PRO A 280 4.44 11.17 -2.93
N ILE A 281 3.84 12.13 -2.22
CA ILE A 281 3.55 12.00 -0.79
C ILE A 281 2.42 10.98 -0.58
N ALA A 282 1.33 11.06 -1.35
CA ALA A 282 0.21 10.12 -1.28
C ALA A 282 0.68 8.68 -1.55
N VAL A 283 1.44 8.44 -2.62
CA VAL A 283 2.01 7.13 -2.95
C VAL A 283 2.90 6.59 -1.84
N THR A 284 3.77 7.44 -1.27
CA THR A 284 4.62 7.06 -0.13
C THR A 284 3.75 6.67 1.07
N ALA A 285 2.77 7.50 1.39
CA ALA A 285 1.87 7.30 2.52
C ALA A 285 1.09 5.98 2.40
N PHE A 286 0.57 5.64 1.22
CA PHE A 286 -0.06 4.33 0.97
C PHE A 286 0.86 3.16 1.31
N GLY A 287 2.14 3.25 0.93
CA GLY A 287 3.15 2.24 1.25
C GLY A 287 3.32 2.03 2.76
N THR A 288 3.14 3.06 3.57
CA THR A 288 3.31 2.98 5.04
C THR A 288 2.20 2.22 5.77
N LEU A 289 1.01 2.14 5.16
CA LEU A 289 -0.12 1.38 5.72
C LEU A 289 0.04 -0.14 5.52
N LEU A 290 1.05 -0.55 4.76
CA LEU A 290 1.40 -1.96 4.59
C LEU A 290 2.11 -2.53 5.81
N ALA A 291 2.00 -3.84 5.95
CA ALA A 291 2.40 -4.54 7.16
C ALA A 291 3.89 -4.59 7.46
N ALA A 292 4.76 -4.47 6.45
CA ALA A 292 6.20 -4.49 6.67
C ALA A 292 6.85 -3.10 6.60
N ALA A 293 6.06 -2.03 6.51
CA ALA A 293 6.61 -0.70 6.67
C ALA A 293 7.17 -0.50 8.08
N ASP A 294 8.17 0.36 8.20
CA ASP A 294 8.75 0.73 9.50
C ASP A 294 7.64 1.25 10.46
N PRO A 295 7.70 0.96 11.78
CA PRO A 295 6.74 1.47 12.76
C PRO A 295 6.51 2.98 12.71
N CYS A 296 7.53 3.76 12.33
CA CYS A 296 7.46 5.22 12.24
C CYS A 296 7.21 5.76 10.84
N ALA A 297 7.25 4.94 9.78
CA ALA A 297 7.07 5.43 8.41
C ALA A 297 5.74 6.16 8.22
N GLN A 298 4.64 5.67 8.81
CA GLN A 298 3.33 6.30 8.70
C GLN A 298 3.30 7.70 9.35
N GLN A 299 3.95 7.86 10.50
CA GLN A 299 4.08 9.17 11.14
C GLN A 299 4.95 10.11 10.31
N ASP A 300 6.08 9.62 9.78
CA ASP A 300 6.97 10.41 8.92
C ASP A 300 6.24 10.85 7.62
N SER A 301 5.35 10.02 7.06
CA SER A 301 4.49 10.41 5.92
C SER A 301 3.45 11.45 6.32
N ALA A 302 2.80 11.32 7.48
CA ALA A 302 1.87 12.33 7.99
C ALA A 302 2.58 13.67 8.25
N ASP A 303 3.82 13.64 8.74
CA ASP A 303 4.67 14.82 8.89
C ASP A 303 4.93 15.49 7.54
N ALA A 304 5.28 14.73 6.50
CA ALA A 304 5.46 15.26 5.15
C ALA A 304 4.17 15.86 4.56
N MET A 305 3.02 15.23 4.83
CA MET A 305 1.70 15.75 4.46
C MET A 305 1.41 17.12 5.11
N ILE A 306 1.74 17.29 6.39
CA ILE A 306 1.58 18.55 7.12
C ILE A 306 2.57 19.60 6.63
N ASP A 307 3.83 19.23 6.37
CA ASP A 307 4.83 20.13 5.83
C ASP A 307 4.37 20.73 4.48
N LEU A 308 3.80 19.91 3.59
CA LEU A 308 3.23 20.39 2.33
C LEU A 308 2.00 21.27 2.56
N ALA A 309 1.10 20.89 3.48
CA ALA A 309 -0.06 21.72 3.82
C ALA A 309 0.34 23.13 4.29
N LYS A 310 1.41 23.23 5.09
CA LYS A 310 1.98 24.52 5.54
C LYS A 310 2.53 25.35 4.38
N GLN A 311 3.16 24.71 3.39
CA GLN A 311 3.61 25.38 2.16
C GLN A 311 2.42 25.87 1.31
N LEU A 312 1.31 25.13 1.30
CA LEU A 312 0.07 25.45 0.59
C LEU A 312 -0.88 26.30 1.46
N ASN A 313 -0.34 27.35 2.07
CA ASN A 313 -1.10 28.33 2.86
C ASN A 313 -1.78 27.76 4.13
N ASN A 314 -1.15 26.78 4.77
CA ASN A 314 -1.66 26.14 6.00
C ASN A 314 -3.08 25.58 5.82
N ASP A 315 -3.33 24.87 4.72
CA ASP A 315 -4.66 24.33 4.43
C ASP A 315 -5.16 23.44 5.60
N PRO A 316 -6.27 23.81 6.26
CA PRO A 316 -6.72 23.13 7.47
C PRO A 316 -7.28 21.73 7.18
N ASP A 317 -7.82 21.48 5.99
CA ASP A 317 -8.33 20.17 5.62
C ASP A 317 -7.18 19.19 5.39
N MET A 318 -6.11 19.62 4.72
CA MET A 318 -4.90 18.81 4.56
C MET A 318 -4.28 18.45 5.92
N ILE A 319 -4.15 19.41 6.84
CA ILE A 319 -3.60 19.14 8.18
C ILE A 319 -4.49 18.16 8.93
N ARG A 320 -5.80 18.39 8.95
CA ARG A 320 -6.78 17.52 9.60
C ARG A 320 -6.72 16.08 9.05
N LEU A 321 -6.66 15.94 7.73
CA LEU A 321 -6.62 14.63 7.07
C LEU A 321 -5.28 13.93 7.29
N ALA A 322 -4.16 14.66 7.36
CA ALA A 322 -2.86 14.11 7.75
C ALA A 322 -2.87 13.58 9.20
N GLN A 323 -3.54 14.27 10.13
CA GLN A 323 -3.73 13.80 11.49
C GLN A 323 -4.61 12.54 11.57
N ILE A 324 -5.65 12.43 10.73
CA ILE A 324 -6.46 11.20 10.61
C ILE A 324 -5.59 10.08 10.02
N PHE A 325 -4.85 10.37 8.95
CA PHE A 325 -3.95 9.41 8.31
C PHE A 325 -2.89 8.87 9.28
N ALA A 326 -2.30 9.70 10.14
CA ALA A 326 -1.34 9.28 11.17
C ALA A 326 -1.95 8.25 12.16
N GLN A 327 -3.27 8.27 12.30
CA GLN A 327 -4.00 7.38 13.19
C GLN A 327 -4.59 6.17 12.45
N GLN A 328 -4.52 6.12 11.13
CA GLN A 328 -5.10 5.06 10.33
C GLN A 328 -4.54 3.69 10.76
N PRO A 329 -5.37 2.66 10.99
CA PRO A 329 -4.86 1.33 11.29
C PRO A 329 -4.06 0.76 10.13
N ARG A 330 -2.95 0.10 10.46
CA ARG A 330 -2.05 -0.55 9.50
C ARG A 330 -2.46 -2.00 9.25
N ASN A 331 -2.27 -2.47 8.02
CA ASN A 331 -2.55 -3.86 7.68
C ASN A 331 -1.61 -4.82 8.43
N SER A 332 -2.11 -5.99 8.83
CA SER A 332 -1.33 -7.03 9.51
C SER A 332 -1.67 -8.43 8.96
N PRO A 333 -0.74 -9.09 8.25
CA PRO A 333 -0.98 -10.39 7.62
C PRO A 333 -1.00 -11.54 8.63
N THR A 334 -0.54 -11.31 9.86
CA THR A 334 -0.48 -12.30 10.94
C THR A 334 -1.62 -12.16 11.94
N SER A 335 -2.58 -11.24 11.70
CA SER A 335 -3.64 -10.91 12.66
C SER A 335 -3.10 -10.51 14.04
N GLN A 336 -1.91 -9.91 14.09
CA GLN A 336 -1.32 -9.33 15.30
C GLN A 336 -1.37 -7.80 15.22
N ALA A 337 -1.44 -7.10 16.35
CA ALA A 337 -1.35 -5.64 16.36
C ALA A 337 -0.01 -5.15 15.79
N VAL A 338 0.00 -3.99 15.15
CA VAL A 338 1.21 -3.41 14.56
C VAL A 338 1.88 -2.48 15.58
N PRO A 339 3.22 -2.57 15.80
CA PRO A 339 3.92 -1.72 16.75
C PRO A 339 3.74 -0.23 16.49
N TYR A 340 3.64 0.55 17.57
CA TYR A 340 3.57 2.00 17.56
C TYR A 340 4.92 2.64 17.23
N CYS A 341 4.90 3.77 16.53
CA CYS A 341 6.09 4.60 16.41
C CYS A 341 6.56 5.04 17.81
N GLN A 342 7.87 4.97 18.05
CA GLN A 342 8.52 5.34 19.31
C GLN A 342 9.34 6.63 19.19
N LYS A 343 9.17 7.37 18.08
CA LYS A 343 9.86 8.62 17.77
C LYS A 343 8.86 9.76 17.91
N ALA A 344 9.29 10.88 18.50
CA ALA A 344 8.48 12.09 18.53
C ALA A 344 8.16 12.57 17.10
N PRO A 345 6.94 13.04 16.82
CA PRO A 345 6.61 13.62 15.51
C PRO A 345 7.40 14.90 15.28
N LYS A 346 7.66 15.21 14.00
CA LYS A 346 8.30 16.47 13.60
C LYS A 346 7.33 17.65 13.78
N ASN A 347 6.08 17.47 13.37
CA ASN A 347 5.04 18.49 13.44
C ASN A 347 4.25 18.39 14.75
N ALA A 348 4.02 19.53 15.40
CA ALA A 348 3.31 19.61 16.67
C ALA A 348 1.86 19.12 16.55
N GLU A 349 1.27 19.23 15.37
CA GLU A 349 -0.07 18.77 15.01
C GLU A 349 -0.26 17.26 15.20
N LEU A 350 0.82 16.47 15.23
CA LEU A 350 0.76 15.02 15.47
C LEU A 350 1.07 14.63 16.93
N GLN A 351 1.36 15.58 17.83
CA GLN A 351 1.69 15.26 19.22
C GLN A 351 0.52 14.57 19.92
N GLY A 352 0.80 13.42 20.54
CA GLY A 352 -0.20 12.61 21.21
C GLY A 352 -1.10 11.78 20.28
N LEU A 353 -0.89 11.84 18.96
CA LEU A 353 -1.54 10.95 18.00
C LEU A 353 -0.78 9.63 17.88
N PHE A 354 -1.53 8.55 17.66
CA PHE A 354 -0.98 7.21 17.42
C PHE A 354 -2.00 6.36 16.65
N GLN A 355 -1.53 5.39 15.89
CA GLN A 355 -2.40 4.57 15.05
C GLN A 355 -3.41 3.75 15.84
N CYS A 356 -4.64 3.64 15.33
CA CYS A 356 -5.59 2.64 15.80
C CYS A 356 -5.12 1.25 15.37
N GLN A 357 -5.75 0.22 15.92
CA GLN A 357 -5.59 -1.16 15.45
C GLN A 357 -6.90 -1.64 14.82
N PHE A 358 -6.81 -2.60 13.90
CA PHE A 358 -8.00 -3.27 13.36
C PHE A 358 -8.58 -4.27 14.36
N GLN A 359 -9.89 -4.47 14.35
CA GLN A 359 -10.61 -5.37 15.24
C GLN A 359 -10.18 -6.84 15.03
N GLY A 360 -9.86 -7.21 13.80
CA GLY A 360 -9.36 -8.54 13.46
C GLY A 360 -7.91 -8.80 13.90
N ALA A 361 -7.19 -7.79 14.38
CA ALA A 361 -5.87 -7.96 14.98
C ALA A 361 -5.98 -8.36 16.46
N SER A 362 -5.07 -9.23 16.91
CA SER A 362 -4.87 -9.53 18.32
C SER A 362 -4.42 -8.27 19.03
N GLN A 363 -5.17 -7.87 20.06
CA GLN A 363 -4.86 -6.70 20.87
C GLN A 363 -3.88 -7.02 22.02
N ASP A 364 -3.61 -8.30 22.25
CA ASP A 364 -2.71 -8.78 23.31
C ASP A 364 -1.31 -9.13 22.79
N THR A 365 -1.17 -9.31 21.47
CA THR A 365 0.08 -9.70 20.82
C THR A 365 0.33 -8.86 19.58
N PHE A 366 1.49 -8.21 19.55
CA PHE A 366 1.96 -7.42 18.43
C PHE A 366 2.84 -8.26 17.49
N VAL A 367 3.03 -7.77 16.26
CA VAL A 367 3.92 -8.37 15.26
C VAL A 367 5.28 -8.67 15.89
N GLY A 368 5.78 -9.89 15.66
CA GLY A 368 7.01 -10.38 16.31
C GLY A 368 6.79 -11.06 17.66
N GLY A 369 5.53 -11.29 18.07
CA GLY A 369 5.22 -11.94 19.34
C GLY A 369 5.46 -11.04 20.55
N LEU A 370 5.51 -9.72 20.34
CA LEU A 370 5.68 -8.75 21.41
C LEU A 370 4.40 -8.69 22.26
N LYS A 371 4.56 -8.77 23.58
CA LYS A 371 3.44 -8.64 24.53
C LYS A 371 3.17 -7.18 24.84
N VAL A 372 1.90 -6.85 25.10
CA VAL A 372 1.49 -5.53 25.60
C VAL A 372 2.36 -5.11 26.80
N GLY A 373 2.86 -3.87 26.77
CA GLY A 373 3.79 -3.32 27.75
C GLY A 373 5.27 -3.39 27.34
N SER A 374 5.60 -4.17 26.30
CA SER A 374 6.96 -4.19 25.74
C SER A 374 7.26 -2.90 24.94
N PRO A 375 8.54 -2.53 24.74
CA PRO A 375 8.91 -1.44 23.85
C PRO A 375 8.24 -1.59 22.47
N GLY A 376 7.69 -0.49 21.93
CA GLY A 376 6.94 -0.51 20.67
C GLY A 376 5.47 -0.89 20.80
N THR A 377 5.00 -1.37 21.95
CA THR A 377 3.58 -1.73 22.17
C THR A 377 2.80 -0.70 23.00
N ILE A 378 3.48 0.33 23.49
CA ILE A 378 2.89 1.51 24.13
C ILE A 378 3.12 2.69 23.19
N PRO A 379 2.10 3.50 22.84
CA PRO A 379 2.30 4.69 22.03
C PRO A 379 3.33 5.65 22.61
N PHE A 380 4.07 6.32 21.73
CA PHE A 380 5.03 7.35 22.15
C PHE A 380 4.36 8.40 23.05
N GLY A 381 5.03 8.75 24.15
CA GLY A 381 4.52 9.72 25.12
C GLY A 381 3.53 9.17 26.14
N LEU A 382 3.09 7.91 26.01
CA LEU A 382 2.28 7.24 27.02
C LEU A 382 3.13 6.36 27.94
N SER A 383 2.72 6.24 29.20
CA SER A 383 3.35 5.37 30.20
C SER A 383 2.60 4.05 30.41
N ALA A 384 1.45 3.87 29.76
CA ALA A 384 0.59 2.71 29.91
C ALA A 384 -0.02 2.30 28.56
N PRO A 385 -0.37 1.01 28.37
CA PRO A 385 -1.10 0.55 27.20
C PRO A 385 -2.42 1.30 27.00
N VAL A 386 -2.85 1.39 25.75
CA VAL A 386 -4.12 2.02 25.37
C VAL A 386 -5.30 1.22 25.93
N SER A 387 -6.32 1.93 26.42
CA SER A 387 -7.55 1.34 26.97
C SER A 387 -8.76 2.11 26.44
N PRO A 388 -9.65 1.48 25.66
CA PRO A 388 -9.66 0.06 25.27
C PRO A 388 -8.48 -0.33 24.36
N PRO A 389 -8.02 -1.60 24.38
CA PRO A 389 -6.97 -2.06 23.48
C PRO A 389 -7.33 -1.81 22.00
N GLY A 390 -6.37 -1.31 21.23
CA GLY A 390 -6.54 -1.00 19.81
C GLY A 390 -7.22 0.33 19.48
N SER A 391 -7.65 1.08 20.50
CA SER A 391 -8.16 2.45 20.32
C SER A 391 -7.06 3.44 19.93
N CYS A 392 -7.50 4.62 19.51
CA CYS A 392 -6.67 5.77 19.15
C CYS A 392 -7.41 7.06 19.52
N PRO A 393 -6.75 8.23 19.54
CA PRO A 393 -7.41 9.48 19.91
C PRO A 393 -8.64 9.83 19.04
N ALA A 394 -8.58 9.53 17.74
CA ALA A 394 -9.68 9.73 16.79
C ALA A 394 -10.80 8.66 16.89
N ASN A 395 -10.55 7.52 17.55
CA ASN A 395 -11.56 6.50 17.83
C ASN A 395 -11.33 5.90 19.24
N PRO A 396 -11.76 6.60 20.31
CA PRO A 396 -11.50 6.18 21.68
C PRO A 396 -12.32 4.95 22.11
N SER A 397 -13.30 4.55 21.31
CA SER A 397 -14.22 3.45 21.64
C SER A 397 -13.60 2.06 21.47
N GLY A 398 -12.45 1.94 20.80
CA GLY A 398 -11.79 0.66 20.57
C GLY A 398 -11.17 0.55 19.16
N PRO A 399 -10.86 -0.68 18.71
CA PRO A 399 -10.27 -0.90 17.40
C PRO A 399 -11.25 -0.59 16.27
N ILE A 400 -10.70 -0.35 15.08
CA ILE A 400 -11.47 -0.08 13.86
C ILE A 400 -12.04 -1.39 13.32
N PRO A 401 -13.34 -1.48 13.00
CA PRO A 401 -13.91 -2.68 12.38
C PRO A 401 -13.17 -3.06 11.08
N ASP A 402 -12.96 -4.36 10.87
CA ASP A 402 -12.36 -4.85 9.63
C ASP A 402 -13.21 -4.43 8.42
N GLY A 403 -12.58 -3.80 7.42
CA GLY A 403 -13.32 -3.28 6.26
C GLY A 403 -13.66 -1.81 6.30
N GLN A 404 -13.39 -1.10 7.41
CA GLN A 404 -13.60 0.34 7.52
C GLN A 404 -12.26 1.08 7.56
N GLN A 405 -12.20 2.28 6.98
CA GLN A 405 -11.09 3.19 7.19
C GLN A 405 -11.42 4.16 8.32
N LEU A 406 -10.40 4.66 9.03
CA LEU A 406 -10.62 5.67 10.07
C LEU A 406 -11.25 6.92 9.47
N VAL A 407 -10.79 7.33 8.28
CA VAL A 407 -11.30 8.51 7.57
C VAL A 407 -12.80 8.44 7.22
N ASP A 408 -13.38 7.23 7.14
CA ASP A 408 -14.81 7.04 6.86
C ASP A 408 -15.67 7.21 8.12
N ILE A 409 -15.08 6.95 9.29
CA ILE A 409 -15.83 6.90 10.56
C ILE A 409 -15.62 8.14 11.43
N THR A 410 -14.59 8.94 11.16
CA THR A 410 -14.34 10.19 11.88
C THR A 410 -13.88 11.30 10.96
N GLN A 411 -14.35 12.51 11.26
CA GLN A 411 -13.84 13.74 10.68
C GLN A 411 -12.95 14.50 11.67
N GLN A 412 -12.87 14.02 12.91
CA GLN A 412 -12.12 14.67 13.99
C GLN A 412 -10.91 13.82 14.38
N PRO A 413 -9.68 14.31 14.16
CA PRO A 413 -8.47 13.58 14.51
C PRO A 413 -8.16 13.52 16.02
N LYS A 414 -8.91 14.23 16.86
CA LYS A 414 -8.48 14.80 18.16
C LYS A 414 -7.38 14.06 18.95
N ALA A 415 -6.20 14.67 18.99
CA ALA A 415 -5.51 14.93 20.26
C ALA A 415 -5.39 16.45 20.43
N GLY A 416 -6.26 17.01 21.29
CA GLY A 416 -6.25 18.44 21.61
C GLY A 416 -7.52 18.90 22.33
N GLY A 417 -7.50 18.86 23.67
CA GLY A 417 -8.33 19.69 24.55
C GLY A 417 -9.06 18.98 25.69
N SER A 418 -8.58 19.17 26.94
CA SER A 418 -9.21 18.87 28.27
C SER A 418 -9.24 17.40 28.73
N SER A 419 -8.74 16.95 29.90
CA SER A 419 -8.30 17.60 31.14
C SER A 419 -7.42 16.66 32.00
N GLY A 420 -6.32 16.14 31.46
CA GLY A 420 -5.36 15.35 32.24
C GLY A 420 -4.03 16.06 32.25
N ALA A 421 -3.68 16.74 33.34
CA ALA A 421 -2.38 17.35 33.53
C ALA A 421 -1.29 16.30 33.27
N ALA A 422 -0.58 16.43 32.14
CA ALA A 422 0.72 15.79 32.00
C ALA A 422 1.62 16.37 33.12
N PRO A 423 2.36 15.55 33.87
CA PRO A 423 3.33 16.08 34.82
C PRO A 423 4.34 16.91 34.03
N SER A 424 4.46 18.18 34.39
CA SER A 424 5.49 19.06 33.86
C SER A 424 6.83 18.34 33.96
N ALA A 425 7.43 18.04 32.81
CA ALA A 425 8.85 17.76 32.76
C ALA A 425 9.53 19.05 33.23
N SER A 426 10.00 19.04 34.48
CA SER A 426 10.78 20.13 35.03
C SER A 426 12.06 20.24 34.22
N SER A 427 12.12 21.24 33.34
CA SER A 427 13.41 21.74 32.86
C SER A 427 14.26 22.09 34.08
N PRO A 428 15.53 21.65 34.16
CA PRO A 428 16.41 22.04 35.25
C PRO A 428 16.53 23.57 35.27
N ALA A 429 16.32 24.14 36.45
CA ALA A 429 16.46 25.58 36.67
C ALA A 429 17.82 26.07 36.18
N PRO A 430 17.89 27.23 35.50
CA PRO A 430 19.18 27.85 35.20
C PRO A 430 19.91 28.16 36.51
N PRO A 431 21.25 28.03 36.55
CA PRO A 431 22.02 28.34 37.74
C PRO A 431 21.84 29.82 38.13
N ALA A 432 21.56 30.05 39.40
CA ALA A 432 21.41 31.37 39.99
C ALA A 432 22.69 32.19 39.82
N SER A 433 22.57 33.34 39.15
CA SER A 433 23.63 34.33 39.02
C SER A 433 23.96 34.93 40.40
N SER A 434 25.26 35.01 40.70
CA SER A 434 25.81 35.73 41.85
C SER A 434 25.54 37.24 41.77
N PRO A 435 25.56 37.97 42.91
CA PRO A 435 25.34 39.41 42.94
C PRO A 435 26.56 40.16 42.38
N ALA A 436 26.30 41.11 41.48
CA ALA A 436 27.29 42.08 41.02
C ALA A 436 27.20 43.36 41.87
N ASP A 437 28.34 43.69 42.47
CA ASP A 437 28.70 44.96 43.08
C ASP A 437 28.77 46.09 42.03
N GLY A 438 28.21 47.26 42.37
CA GLY A 438 28.92 48.55 42.32
C GLY A 438 29.03 49.36 41.01
N SER A 439 28.69 50.65 41.16
CA SER A 439 29.16 51.87 40.44
C SER A 439 28.35 52.26 39.18
N ASP A 440 27.51 53.30 39.19
CA ASP A 440 27.82 54.76 39.19
C ASP A 440 28.59 55.19 37.92
N ASP A 441 27.91 55.80 36.95
CA ASP A 441 28.26 57.13 36.43
C ASP A 441 27.21 57.69 35.43
N SER A 442 27.19 59.01 35.35
CA SER A 442 26.23 59.92 34.71
C SER A 442 26.50 60.15 33.21
N GLU A 443 25.51 60.72 32.50
CA GLU A 443 25.53 61.65 31.33
C GLU A 443 24.28 61.37 30.48
N ASP A 444 23.19 62.13 30.60
CA ASP A 444 22.93 63.47 30.03
C ASP A 444 23.27 63.60 28.54
N GLY A 445 22.28 63.97 27.73
CA GLY A 445 22.39 63.99 26.28
C GLY A 445 21.05 64.22 25.57
N SER A 446 20.50 65.41 25.74
CA SER A 446 19.44 65.97 24.88
C SER A 446 19.92 66.10 23.42
N ALA A 447 19.05 65.79 22.46
CA ALA A 447 19.09 66.39 21.12
C ALA A 447 17.69 66.37 20.49
N ASP A 448 17.14 67.58 20.36
CA ASP A 448 16.07 67.98 19.46
C ASP A 448 16.48 67.92 17.97
N CYS A 449 15.48 68.17 17.11
CA CYS A 449 15.47 68.42 15.65
C CYS A 449 15.21 67.16 14.80
N GLU A 450 14.24 67.12 13.89
CA GLU A 450 13.45 68.16 13.18
C GLU A 450 12.07 67.60 12.77
#